data_AF-A0A970UH04-F1
#
_entry.id   AF-A0A970UH04-F1
#
_cell.length_a   1.000
_cell.length_b   1.000
_cell.length_c   1.000
_cell.angle_alpha   90.00
_cell.angle_beta   90.00
_cell.angle_gamma   90.00
#
_symmetry.space_group_name_H-M   'P 1'
#
loop_
_entity.id
_entity.type
_entity.pdbx_description
1 polymer ?
#
loop_
_entity_poly.entity_id
_entity_poly.type
_entity_poly.pdbx_seq_one_letter_code
_entity_poly.pdbx_strand_id
1 'polypeptide(L)'
;VDGVIEKYAIDCDCRKPKTGMIIKAEKDFNLDLERSIIIGDKEIDVLAGKNAGIGEKILIRSGHPIDEKNTVADSVFDGLYDFALFFKNRADQISPRRSSPR
;
A
#
# COMPACT_ATOMS: atom_id res chain seq x y z
N VAL A 1 -28.17 3.52 -7.45
CA VAL A 1 -28.17 4.33 -6.21
C VAL A 1 -26.74 4.78 -6.03
N ASP A 2 -26.44 6.01 -6.41
CA ASP A 2 -25.10 6.58 -6.23
C ASP A 2 -24.92 6.75 -4.72
N GLY A 3 -24.03 5.97 -4.10
CA GLY A 3 -23.89 5.80 -2.65
C GLY A 3 -23.38 7.03 -1.90
N VAL A 4 -23.96 8.20 -2.18
CA VAL A 4 -23.62 9.50 -1.61
C VAL A 4 -24.76 9.93 -0.70
N ILE A 5 -24.46 10.08 0.57
CA ILE A 5 -25.34 10.71 1.56
C ILE A 5 -24.71 12.08 1.85
N GLU A 6 -25.36 13.17 1.44
CA GLU A 6 -24.79 14.53 1.46
C GLU A 6 -24.16 14.91 2.81
N LYS A 7 -24.81 14.56 3.93
CA LYS A 7 -24.30 14.79 5.28
C LYS A 7 -22.91 14.21 5.53
N TYR A 8 -22.52 13.14 4.83
CA TYR A 8 -21.24 12.46 4.97
C TYR A 8 -20.29 12.71 3.79
N ALA A 9 -20.72 13.48 2.79
CA ALA A 9 -19.92 13.89 1.63
C ALA A 9 -19.11 15.15 1.94
N ILE A 10 -18.27 15.07 2.98
CA ILE A 10 -17.43 16.18 3.44
C ILE A 10 -16.11 16.16 2.66
N ASP A 11 -15.66 17.32 2.16
CA ASP A 11 -14.30 17.43 1.63
C ASP A 11 -13.29 17.34 2.78
N CYS A 12 -12.48 16.30 2.73
CA CYS A 12 -11.56 15.90 3.78
C CYS A 12 -10.25 15.45 3.17
N ASP A 13 -9.14 15.73 3.84
CA ASP A 13 -7.82 15.23 3.44
C ASP A 13 -7.62 13.74 3.72
N CYS A 14 -8.57 13.12 4.40
CA CYS A 14 -8.58 11.72 4.77
C CYS A 14 -9.02 10.77 3.65
N ARG A 15 -9.49 11.28 2.50
CA ARG A 15 -9.95 10.42 1.40
C ARG A 15 -8.91 10.34 0.28
N LYS A 16 -8.46 9.12 0.01
CA LYS A 16 -7.60 8.79 -1.13
C LYS A 16 -8.13 9.42 -2.42
N PRO A 17 -7.27 9.98 -3.29
CA PRO A 17 -5.80 9.87 -3.30
C PRO A 17 -5.06 10.86 -2.38
N LYS A 18 -5.76 11.60 -1.52
CA LYS A 18 -5.12 12.46 -0.51
C LYS A 18 -4.43 11.61 0.58
N THR A 19 -3.44 12.20 1.25
CA THR A 19 -2.50 11.50 2.14
C THR A 19 -2.89 11.54 3.63
N GLY A 20 -3.95 12.26 4.00
CA GLY A 20 -4.23 12.59 5.40
C GLY A 20 -4.35 11.38 6.32
N MET A 21 -4.89 10.25 5.84
CA MET A 21 -4.95 9.00 6.61
C MET A 21 -3.58 8.34 6.81
N ILE A 22 -2.68 8.44 5.83
CA ILE A 22 -1.33 7.88 5.92
C ILE A 22 -0.48 8.72 6.88
N ILE A 23 -0.52 10.04 6.74
CA ILE A 23 0.19 10.97 7.65
C ILE A 23 -0.33 10.86 9.09
N LYS A 24 -1.63 10.57 9.25
CA LYS A 24 -2.16 10.26 10.58
C LYS A 24 -1.57 8.95 11.13
N ALA A 25 -1.52 7.88 10.33
CA ALA A 25 -0.92 6.62 10.76
C ALA A 25 0.58 6.75 11.07
N GLU A 26 1.32 7.54 10.29
CA GLU A 26 2.71 7.88 10.57
C GLU A 26 2.88 8.45 11.99
N LYS A 27 2.04 9.42 12.37
CA LYS A 27 2.06 10.07 13.69
C LYS A 27 1.59 9.15 14.81
N ASP A 28 0.49 8.44 14.60
CA ASP A 28 -0.15 7.61 15.62
C ASP A 28 0.72 6.39 15.98
N PHE A 29 1.49 5.87 15.02
CA PHE A 29 2.30 4.65 15.18
C PHE A 29 3.82 4.86 15.03
N ASN A 30 4.29 6.09 14.85
CA ASN A 30 5.69 6.44 14.63
C ASN A 30 6.35 5.60 13.50
N LEU A 31 5.69 5.60 12.33
CA LEU A 31 6.11 4.79 11.18
C LEU A 31 7.19 5.50 10.37
N ASP A 32 8.10 4.71 9.80
CA ASP A 32 8.99 5.16 8.73
C ASP A 32 8.32 4.86 7.38
N LEU A 33 7.76 5.90 6.74
CA LEU A 33 7.01 5.75 5.49
C LEU A 33 7.89 5.28 4.33
N GLU A 34 9.14 5.72 4.25
CA GLU A 34 10.08 5.30 3.20
C GLU A 34 10.38 3.81 3.28
N ARG A 35 10.28 3.21 4.48
CA ARG A 35 10.43 1.77 4.71
C ARG A 35 9.12 1.01 4.79
N SER A 36 8.00 1.70 4.57
CA SER A 36 6.66 1.12 4.62
C SER A 36 6.22 0.60 3.24
N ILE A 37 5.21 -0.28 3.27
CA ILE A 37 4.57 -0.83 2.07
C ILE A 37 3.08 -0.48 2.14
N ILE A 38 2.52 0.05 1.06
CA ILE A 38 1.07 0.18 0.87
C ILE A 38 0.60 -0.88 -0.11
N ILE A 39 -0.54 -1.49 0.19
CA ILE A 39 -1.17 -2.50 -0.65
C ILE A 39 -2.63 -2.09 -0.83
N GLY A 40 -3.06 -1.99 -2.07
CA GLY A 40 -4.44 -1.62 -2.43
C GLY A 40 -4.91 -2.33 -3.68
N ASP A 41 -6.20 -2.22 -3.98
CA ASP A 41 -6.80 -2.81 -5.17
C ASP A 41 -7.25 -1.77 -6.19
N LYS A 42 -7.03 -0.48 -5.90
CA LYS A 42 -7.33 0.63 -6.78
C LYS A 42 -6.13 1.56 -6.92
N GLU A 43 -6.05 2.21 -8.08
CA GLU A 43 -4.98 3.16 -8.38
C GLU A 43 -4.90 4.31 -7.35
N ILE A 44 -6.05 4.73 -6.81
CA ILE A 44 -6.10 5.78 -5.77
C ILE A 44 -5.37 5.40 -4.48
N ASP A 45 -5.19 4.11 -4.20
CA ASP A 45 -4.46 3.60 -3.03
C ASP A 45 -2.96 3.80 -3.21
N VAL A 46 -2.42 3.36 -4.34
CA VAL A 46 -1.00 3.51 -4.67
C VAL A 46 -0.63 4.97 -4.96
N LEU A 47 -1.55 5.77 -5.50
CA LEU A 47 -1.39 7.23 -5.60
C LEU A 47 -1.31 7.89 -4.23
N ALA A 48 -2.15 7.49 -3.27
CA ALA A 48 -2.06 8.01 -1.90
C ALA A 48 -0.71 7.67 -1.27
N GLY A 49 -0.22 6.43 -1.45
CA GLY A 49 1.11 6.03 -0.98
C GLY A 49 2.24 6.82 -1.64
N LYS A 50 2.19 6.98 -2.97
CA LYS A 50 3.16 7.81 -3.72
C LYS A 50 3.18 9.25 -3.20
N ASN A 51 2.02 9.88 -3.03
CA ASN A 51 1.90 11.25 -2.54
C ASN A 51 2.39 11.40 -1.09
N ALA A 52 2.29 10.33 -0.28
CA ALA A 52 2.73 10.30 1.10
C ALA A 52 4.21 9.92 1.27
N GLY A 53 4.92 9.56 0.19
CA GLY A 53 6.32 9.12 0.27
C GLY A 53 6.51 7.68 0.76
N ILE A 54 5.51 6.81 0.59
CA ILE A 54 5.66 5.38 0.91
C ILE A 54 6.65 4.72 -0.06
N GLY A 55 7.60 3.96 0.49
CA GLY A 55 8.66 3.32 -0.28
C GLY A 55 8.16 2.35 -1.34
N GLU A 56 7.29 1.41 -0.95
CA GLU A 56 6.80 0.34 -1.85
C GLU A 56 5.26 0.38 -1.96
N LYS A 57 4.75 0.31 -3.19
CA LYS A 57 3.34 0.51 -3.55
C LYS A 57 2.89 -0.67 -4.38
N ILE A 58 1.98 -1.46 -3.84
CA ILE A 58 1.56 -2.72 -4.42
C ILE A 58 0.09 -2.65 -4.80
N LEU A 59 -0.21 -3.09 -6.02
CA LEU A 59 -1.59 -3.38 -6.41
C LEU A 59 -1.87 -4.88 -6.34
N ILE A 60 -3.10 -5.22 -5.96
CA ILE A 60 -3.61 -6.59 -5.99
C ILE A 60 -4.86 -6.67 -6.85
N ARG A 61 -4.99 -7.77 -7.61
CA ARG A 61 -6.23 -8.07 -8.35
C ARG A 61 -7.28 -8.58 -7.37
N SER A 62 -8.36 -7.81 -7.18
CA SER A 62 -9.50 -8.17 -6.29
C SER A 62 -10.83 -8.32 -7.04
N GLY A 63 -10.80 -8.30 -8.38
CA GLY A 63 -11.99 -8.18 -9.23
C GLY A 63 -12.24 -6.76 -9.73
N HIS A 64 -11.49 -5.77 -9.25
CA HIS A 64 -11.41 -4.44 -9.87
C HIS A 64 -10.41 -4.45 -11.05
N PRO A 65 -10.75 -3.80 -12.18
CA PRO A 65 -9.83 -3.69 -13.31
C PRO A 65 -8.64 -2.81 -12.93
N ILE A 66 -7.44 -3.24 -13.33
CA ILE A 66 -6.19 -2.52 -13.16
C ILE A 66 -5.66 -2.13 -14.54
N ASP A 67 -5.31 -0.85 -14.71
CA ASP A 67 -4.58 -0.37 -15.89
C ASP A 67 -3.08 -0.46 -15.63
N GLU A 68 -2.50 -1.63 -15.92
CA GLU A 68 -1.08 -1.90 -15.69
C GLU A 68 -0.14 -1.00 -16.49
N LYS A 69 -0.63 -0.33 -17.55
CA LYS A 69 0.21 0.56 -18.36
C LYS A 69 0.38 1.93 -17.71
N ASN A 70 -0.60 2.37 -16.92
CA ASN A 70 -0.67 3.72 -16.38
C ASN A 70 -0.59 3.76 -14.85
N THR A 71 -0.38 2.61 -14.20
CA THR A 71 -0.28 2.54 -12.74
C THR A 71 1.03 3.13 -12.20
N VAL A 72 0.98 3.71 -11.01
CA VAL A 72 2.16 4.12 -10.23
C VAL A 72 2.64 3.06 -9.25
N ALA A 73 2.02 1.88 -9.25
CA ALA A 73 2.45 0.75 -8.42
C ALA A 73 3.82 0.23 -8.86
N ASP A 74 4.64 -0.21 -7.91
CA ASP A 74 5.93 -0.84 -8.20
C ASP A 74 5.75 -2.29 -8.66
N SER A 75 4.66 -2.95 -8.25
CA SER A 75 4.34 -4.33 -8.63
C SER A 75 2.84 -4.63 -8.48
N VAL A 76 2.37 -5.61 -9.23
CA VAL A 76 0.97 -6.08 -9.24
C VAL A 76 0.94 -7.59 -8.93
N PHE A 77 0.08 -8.01 -8.01
CA PHE A 77 -0.11 -9.42 -7.63
C PHE A 77 -1.55 -9.87 -7.86
N ASP A 78 -1.76 -11.18 -7.98
CA ASP A 78 -3.11 -11.77 -8.15
C ASP A 78 -3.94 -11.80 -6.85
N GLY A 79 -3.32 -11.46 -5.72
CA GLY A 79 -4.00 -11.32 -4.44
C GLY A 79 -3.05 -11.05 -3.28
N LEU A 80 -3.62 -10.79 -2.09
CA LEU A 80 -2.84 -10.62 -0.86
C LEU A 80 -2.01 -11.85 -0.50
N TYR A 81 -2.54 -13.05 -0.80
CA TYR A 81 -1.84 -14.29 -0.48
C TYR A 81 -0.56 -14.44 -1.33
N ASP A 82 -0.61 -14.14 -2.62
CA ASP A 82 0.56 -14.22 -3.51
C ASP A 82 1.62 -13.19 -3.10
N PHE A 83 1.20 -11.97 -2.76
CA PHE A 83 2.11 -10.97 -2.20
C PHE A 83 2.74 -11.46 -0.89
N ALA A 84 1.96 -12.05 0.03
CA ALA A 84 2.48 -12.53 1.30
C ALA A 84 3.53 -13.64 1.12
N LEU A 85 3.31 -14.56 0.16
CA LEU A 85 4.28 -15.59 -0.19
C LEU A 85 5.56 -14.97 -0.77
N PHE A 86 5.44 -14.03 -1.70
CA PHE A 86 6.57 -13.30 -2.26
C PHE A 86 7.36 -12.56 -1.17
N PHE A 87 6.67 -11.81 -0.31
CA PHE A 87 7.27 -11.02 0.75
C PHE A 87 8.02 -11.89 1.76
N LYS A 88 7.44 -13.03 2.14
CA LYS A 88 8.10 -14.02 3.02
C LYS A 88 9.40 -14.53 2.41
N ASN A 89 9.36 -14.96 1.15
CA ASN A 89 10.56 -15.46 0.46
C ASN A 89 11.65 -14.38 0.32
N ARG A 90 11.26 -13.12 0.07
CA ARG A 90 12.18 -11.97 0.04
C ARG A 90 12.86 -11.75 1.39
N ALA A 91 12.09 -11.78 2.47
CA ALA A 91 12.62 -11.63 3.83
C ALA A 91 13.60 -12.76 4.19
N ASP A 92 13.29 -14.00 3.80
CA ASP A 92 14.16 -15.16 4.03
C ASP A 92 15.49 -15.06 3.28
N GLN A 93 15.49 -14.47 2.06
CA GLN A 93 16.70 -14.23 1.27
C GLN A 93 17.59 -13.10 1.80
N ILE A 94 17.05 -12.16 2.57
CA ILE A 94 17.81 -11.10 3.24
C ILE A 94 18.37 -11.59 4.59
N SER A 95 17.86 -12.70 5.12
CA SER A 95 18.32 -13.34 6.35
C SER A 95 19.20 -14.61 6.17
N PRO A 96 20.23 -14.66 5.30
CA PRO A 96 21.24 -15.71 5.38
C PRO A 96 22.31 -15.30 6.40
N ARG A 97 22.37 -16.05 7.52
CA ARG A 97 23.39 -16.09 8.59
C ARG A 97 23.13 -15.26 9.87
N ARG A 98 22.51 -15.93 10.84
CA ARG A 98 23.14 -16.12 12.15
C ARG A 98 23.48 -17.60 12.34
N SER A 99 24.54 -18.08 11.69
CA SER A 99 25.31 -19.17 12.26
C SER A 99 26.31 -18.53 13.21
N SER A 100 26.02 -18.50 14.51
CA SER A 100 27.06 -18.26 15.51
C SER A 100 27.74 -19.58 15.83
N PRO A 101 29.02 -19.77 15.47
CA PRO A 101 29.85 -20.73 16.18
C PRO A 101 30.30 -20.03 17.47
N ARG A 102 29.73 -20.45 18.60
CA ARG A 102 30.46 -20.74 19.84
C ARG A 102 29.51 -21.35 20.86
#